data_AF-A0A2V7M7Q7-F1
#
_entry.id   AF-A0A2V7M7Q7-F1
#
_cell.length_a   1.000
_cell.length_b   1.000
_cell.length_c   1.000
_cell.angle_alpha   90.00
_cell.angle_beta   90.00
_cell.angle_gamma   90.00
#
_symmetry.space_group_name_H-M   'P 1'
#
loop_
_entity.id
_entity.type
_entity.pdbx_description
1 polymer ?
#
loop_
_entity_poly.entity_id
_entity_poly.type
_entity_poly.pdbx_seq_one_letter_code
_entity_poly.pdbx_strand_id
1 'polypeptide(L)'
;MREGIHFFSELKPGGLKENGPAVATQTTLTTTQLEALRMVLAKEVAAERDAAARFIPWLATFGSVSPLLGLLGTVLGVMDAFIGIAVGGSGNIAAVAPGVAEALVTTVAGLAVAVPSVMAYNLFVNRLGLFAGELEGFAQEIIGTMAREGRL
;
A
#
# COMPACT_ATOMS: atom_id res chain seq x y z
N MET A 1 10.64 -33.71 -61.21
CA MET A 1 10.27 -33.02 -59.95
C MET A 1 9.18 -33.83 -59.24
N ARG A 2 9.50 -35.05 -58.77
CA ARG A 2 8.54 -36.04 -58.24
C ARG A 2 9.02 -36.82 -57.00
N GLU A 3 10.15 -36.44 -56.39
CA GLU A 3 10.76 -37.19 -55.26
C GLU A 3 10.61 -36.53 -53.88
N GLY A 4 9.99 -35.35 -53.77
CA GLY A 4 9.95 -34.60 -52.49
C GLY A 4 8.79 -34.94 -51.53
N ILE A 5 7.85 -35.81 -51.92
CA ILE A 5 6.59 -36.01 -51.17
C ILE A 5 6.53 -37.39 -50.45
N HIS A 6 7.46 -38.31 -50.77
CA HIS A 6 7.54 -39.62 -50.12
C HIS A 6 8.30 -39.62 -48.78
N PHE A 7 9.02 -38.54 -48.46
CA PHE A 7 9.81 -38.45 -47.22
C PHE A 7 8.96 -38.09 -45.99
N PHE A 8 7.81 -37.44 -46.17
CA PHE A 8 6.93 -37.04 -45.05
C PHE A 8 6.02 -38.16 -44.54
N SER A 9 5.99 -39.33 -45.19
CA SER A 9 5.25 -40.50 -44.70
C SER A 9 6.04 -41.41 -43.74
N GLU A 10 7.37 -41.22 -43.63
CA GLU A 10 8.23 -42.05 -42.78
C GLU A 10 8.52 -41.45 -41.39
N LEU A 11 8.09 -40.21 -41.11
CA LEU A 11 8.14 -39.61 -39.77
C LEU A 11 6.83 -39.74 -39.00
N LYS A 12 5.99 -40.71 -39.36
CA LYS A 12 4.91 -41.21 -38.51
C LYS A 12 5.34 -42.52 -37.84
N PRO A 13 6.06 -42.48 -36.71
CA PRO A 13 6.29 -43.67 -35.92
C PRO A 13 5.00 -44.08 -35.24
N GLY A 14 4.45 -45.19 -35.70
CA GLY A 14 3.84 -46.21 -34.84
C GLY A 14 2.56 -45.84 -34.09
N GLY A 15 1.43 -46.02 -34.76
CA GLY A 15 0.23 -46.46 -34.05
C GLY A 15 0.36 -47.94 -33.67
N LEU A 16 -0.25 -48.28 -32.53
CA LEU A 16 -0.57 -49.62 -32.01
C LEU A 16 0.41 -50.24 -31.01
N LYS A 17 0.32 -49.79 -29.75
CA LYS A 17 -0.10 -50.67 -28.65
C LYS A 17 -1.15 -49.99 -27.79
N GLU A 18 -2.40 -50.39 -27.99
CA GLU A 18 -3.48 -50.23 -27.03
C GLU A 18 -3.23 -51.24 -25.90
N ASN A 19 -2.79 -50.74 -24.73
CA ASN A 19 -3.03 -51.25 -23.37
C ASN A 19 -1.95 -50.73 -22.40
N GLY A 20 -2.24 -49.60 -21.78
CA GLY A 20 -1.63 -49.10 -20.56
C GLY A 20 -2.60 -48.08 -19.99
N PRO A 21 -2.92 -48.09 -18.69
CA PRO A 21 -3.92 -47.17 -18.14
C PRO A 21 -3.50 -45.75 -18.52
N ALA A 22 -4.47 -44.92 -18.93
CA ALA A 22 -4.25 -43.51 -19.22
C ALA A 22 -3.39 -42.92 -18.10
N VAL A 23 -2.10 -42.68 -18.38
CA VAL A 23 -1.24 -41.94 -17.48
C VAL A 23 -1.74 -40.53 -17.62
N ALA A 24 -2.75 -40.19 -16.80
CA ALA A 24 -2.99 -38.82 -16.40
C ALA A 24 -1.61 -38.23 -16.17
N THR A 25 -1.23 -37.24 -16.97
CA THR A 25 -0.03 -36.45 -16.72
C THR A 25 -0.27 -35.78 -15.37
N GLN A 26 0.03 -36.50 -14.29
CA GLN A 26 0.10 -35.98 -12.95
C GLN A 26 1.30 -35.05 -13.00
N THR A 27 1.04 -33.78 -13.33
CA THR A 27 2.02 -32.70 -13.30
C THR A 27 2.36 -32.49 -11.83
N THR A 28 3.19 -33.37 -11.27
CA THR A 28 3.73 -33.24 -9.92
C THR A 28 4.66 -32.04 -9.92
N LEU A 29 4.30 -31.01 -9.17
CA LEU A 29 5.09 -29.79 -9.04
C LEU A 29 6.35 -30.12 -8.25
N THR A 30 7.52 -29.78 -8.78
CA THR A 30 8.78 -30.00 -8.05
C THR A 30 8.86 -29.05 -6.85
N THR A 31 9.57 -29.46 -5.80
CA THR A 31 9.76 -28.62 -4.59
C THR A 31 10.31 -27.23 -4.93
N THR A 32 11.22 -27.15 -5.90
CA THR A 32 11.77 -25.88 -6.41
C THR A 32 10.71 -25.01 -7.09
N GLN A 33 9.78 -25.60 -7.86
CA GLN A 33 8.67 -24.86 -8.47
C GLN A 33 7.71 -24.31 -7.43
N LEU A 34 7.42 -25.08 -6.37
CA LEU A 34 6.58 -24.63 -5.26
C LEU A 34 7.22 -23.45 -4.51
N GLU A 35 8.53 -23.52 -4.27
CA GLU A 35 9.28 -22.45 -3.62
C GLU A 35 9.36 -21.19 -4.49
N ALA A 36 9.55 -21.34 -5.80
CA ALA A 36 9.45 -20.24 -6.75
C ALA A 36 8.05 -19.61 -6.75
N LEU A 37 6.98 -20.42 -6.74
CA LEU A 37 5.61 -19.93 -6.64
C LEU A 37 5.38 -19.16 -5.33
N ARG A 38 5.88 -19.66 -4.19
CA ARG A 38 5.83 -18.94 -2.91
C ARG A 38 6.46 -17.55 -3.02
N MET A 39 7.66 -17.47 -3.59
CA MET A 39 8.37 -16.20 -3.76
C MET A 39 7.60 -15.22 -4.65
N VAL A 40 7.04 -15.70 -5.78
CA VAL A 40 6.25 -14.87 -6.68
C VAL A 40 4.97 -14.37 -6.00
N LEU A 41 4.21 -15.24 -5.34
CA LEU A 41 2.99 -14.84 -4.64
C LEU A 41 3.29 -13.85 -3.50
N ALA A 42 4.33 -14.10 -2.70
CA ALA A 42 4.73 -13.17 -1.65
C ALA A 42 5.12 -11.80 -2.21
N LYS A 43 5.81 -11.76 -3.37
CA LYS A 43 6.15 -10.52 -4.06
C LYS A 43 4.90 -9.78 -4.56
N GLU A 44 3.95 -10.47 -5.17
CA GLU A 44 2.71 -9.85 -5.67
C GLU A 44 1.85 -9.31 -4.52
N VAL A 45 1.73 -10.06 -3.41
CA VAL A 45 1.01 -9.58 -2.21
C VAL A 45 1.67 -8.32 -1.64
N ALA A 46 3.00 -8.27 -1.59
CA ALA A 46 3.72 -7.09 -1.15
C ALA A 46 3.51 -5.89 -2.10
N ALA A 47 3.54 -6.11 -3.42
CA ALA A 47 3.32 -5.06 -4.41
C ALA A 47 1.91 -4.47 -4.32
N GLU A 48 0.89 -5.33 -4.15
CA GLU A 48 -0.51 -4.90 -3.99
C GLU A 48 -0.69 -4.10 -2.69
N ARG A 49 -0.09 -4.59 -1.59
CA ARG A 49 -0.08 -3.87 -0.30
C ARG A 49 0.56 -2.48 -0.44
N ASP A 50 1.70 -2.38 -1.11
CA ASP A 50 2.40 -1.11 -1.30
C ASP A 50 1.60 -0.13 -2.16
N ALA A 51 0.94 -0.63 -3.21
CA ALA A 51 0.05 0.16 -4.05
C ALA A 51 -1.13 0.73 -3.24
N ALA A 52 -1.77 -0.11 -2.41
CA ALA A 52 -2.84 0.30 -1.51
C ALA A 52 -2.37 1.24 -0.39
N ALA A 53 -1.11 1.11 0.07
CA ALA A 53 -0.52 1.94 1.10
C ALA A 53 -0.12 3.34 0.64
N ARG A 54 -0.03 3.60 -0.67
CA ARG A 54 0.62 4.78 -1.27
C ARG A 54 0.23 6.12 -0.64
N PHE A 55 -1.04 6.31 -0.25
CA PHE A 55 -1.54 7.58 0.29
C PHE A 55 -1.59 7.64 1.82
N ILE A 56 -1.44 6.51 2.52
CA ILE A 56 -1.50 6.46 3.98
C ILE A 56 -0.40 7.33 4.63
N PRO A 57 0.86 7.34 4.15
CA PRO A 57 1.91 8.20 4.71
C PRO A 57 1.56 9.69 4.67
N TRP A 58 0.83 10.16 3.65
CA TRP A 58 0.42 11.56 3.56
C TRP A 58 -0.52 11.96 4.71
N LEU A 59 -1.40 11.05 5.14
CA LEU A 59 -2.26 11.29 6.31
C LEU A 59 -1.45 11.46 7.60
N ALA A 60 -0.37 10.68 7.76
CA ALA A 60 0.56 10.83 8.88
C ALA A 60 1.32 12.16 8.81
N THR A 61 1.73 12.60 7.61
CA THR A 61 2.35 13.90 7.39
C THR A 61 1.39 15.04 7.74
N PHE A 62 0.14 15.01 7.27
CA PHE A 62 -0.85 16.05 7.62
C PHE A 62 -1.16 16.04 9.12
N GLY A 63 -1.25 14.86 9.74
CA GLY A 63 -1.47 14.72 11.17
C GLY A 63 -0.34 15.33 12.03
N SER A 64 0.91 15.23 11.59
CA SER A 64 2.07 15.73 12.33
C SER A 64 2.45 17.18 11.99
N VAL A 65 2.28 17.61 10.74
CA VAL A 65 2.71 18.94 10.27
C VAL A 65 1.65 20.02 10.51
N SER A 66 0.35 19.71 10.38
CA SER A 66 -0.71 20.72 10.52
C SER A 66 -0.74 21.42 11.89
N PRO A 67 -0.53 20.73 13.04
CA PRO A 67 -0.43 21.41 14.33
C PRO A 67 0.75 22.38 14.39
N LEU A 68 1.89 22.02 13.79
CA LEU A 68 3.09 22.87 13.76
C LEU A 68 2.84 24.13 12.94
N LEU A 69 2.11 24.03 11.82
CA LEU A 69 1.67 25.20 11.06
C LEU A 69 0.72 26.09 11.85
N GLY A 70 -0.19 25.49 12.64
CA GLY A 70 -1.07 26.24 13.53
C GLY A 70 -0.31 27.02 14.60
N LEU A 71 0.67 26.38 15.25
CA LEU A 71 1.58 27.01 16.21
C LEU A 71 2.46 28.09 15.57
N LEU A 72 2.96 27.87 14.35
CA LEU A 72 3.69 28.90 13.61
C LEU A 72 2.80 30.14 13.40
N GLY A 73 1.54 29.94 13.03
CA GLY A 73 0.57 31.02 12.87
C GLY A 73 0.35 31.82 14.16
N THR A 74 0.36 31.16 15.33
CA THR A 74 0.21 31.89 16.59
C THR A 74 1.41 32.76 16.89
N VAL A 75 2.62 32.25 16.62
CA VAL A 75 3.87 33.01 16.81
C VAL A 75 3.88 34.24 15.93
N LEU A 76 3.50 34.10 14.66
CA LEU A 76 3.42 35.23 13.72
C LEU A 76 2.36 36.26 14.15
N GLY A 77 1.14 35.81 14.49
CA GLY A 77 0.07 36.73 14.90
C GLY A 77 0.37 37.47 16.20
N VAL A 78 0.99 36.79 17.17
CA VAL A 78 1.46 37.44 18.41
C VAL A 78 2.58 38.43 18.12
N MET A 79 3.54 38.08 17.26
CA MET A 79 4.61 38.98 16.83
C MET A 79 4.05 40.26 16.18
N ASP A 80 3.09 40.12 15.26
CA ASP A 80 2.46 41.24 14.57
C ASP A 80 1.70 42.16 15.55
N ALA A 81 1.01 41.57 16.54
CA ALA A 81 0.34 42.33 17.60
C ALA A 81 1.33 43.19 18.41
N PHE A 82 2.51 42.65 18.75
CA PHE A 82 3.55 43.40 19.47
C PHE A 82 4.23 44.47 18.60
N ILE A 83 4.44 44.20 17.31
CA ILE A 83 4.98 45.20 16.36
C ILE A 83 4.01 46.38 16.23
N GLY A 84 2.70 46.12 16.12
CA GLY A 84 1.68 47.17 16.07
C GLY A 84 1.71 48.10 17.29
N ILE A 85 1.92 47.54 18.48
CA ILE A 85 2.12 48.32 19.71
C ILE A 85 3.41 49.15 19.67
N ALA A 86 4.52 48.56 19.24
CA ALA A 86 5.80 49.24 19.17
C ALA A 86 5.76 50.45 18.23
N VAL A 87 5.06 50.33 17.09
CA VAL A 87 4.86 51.44 16.13
C VAL A 87 3.86 52.47 16.65
N GLY A 88 2.78 52.04 17.32
CA GLY A 88 1.75 52.92 17.88
C GLY A 88 2.18 53.71 19.11
N GLY A 89 3.31 53.35 19.75
CA GLY A 89 3.87 54.04 20.91
C GLY A 89 3.06 53.93 22.20
N SER A 90 1.93 53.21 22.20
CA SER A 90 1.09 53.02 23.37
C SER A 90 1.41 51.70 24.07
N GLY A 91 1.97 51.73 25.29
CA GLY A 91 2.18 50.54 26.13
C GLY A 91 0.89 49.87 26.65
N ASN A 92 -0.25 50.14 26.02
CA ASN A 92 -1.54 49.61 26.43
C ASN A 92 -1.65 48.13 26.03
N ILE A 93 -1.45 47.22 26.99
CA ILE A 93 -1.52 45.77 26.77
C ILE A 93 -2.90 45.32 26.28
N ALA A 94 -3.97 46.09 26.57
CA ALA A 94 -5.31 45.79 26.04
C ALA A 94 -5.36 45.84 24.51
N ALA A 95 -4.44 46.56 23.86
CA ALA A 95 -4.35 46.62 22.40
C ALA A 95 -3.82 45.32 21.76
N VAL A 96 -3.16 44.43 22.52
CA VAL A 96 -2.68 43.12 22.00
C VAL A 96 -3.83 42.10 21.92
N ALA A 97 -4.86 42.24 22.76
CA ALA A 97 -5.88 41.21 22.96
C ALA A 97 -6.58 40.74 21.65
N PRO A 98 -6.95 41.63 20.71
CA PRO A 98 -7.51 41.21 19.42
C PRO A 98 -6.53 40.39 18.57
N GLY A 99 -5.26 40.81 18.48
CA GLY A 99 -4.25 40.11 17.68
C GLY A 99 -3.91 38.73 18.23
N VAL A 100 -3.90 38.55 19.56
CA VAL A 100 -3.74 37.23 20.19
C VAL A 100 -4.95 36.34 19.92
N ALA A 101 -6.17 36.89 19.95
CA ALA A 101 -7.37 36.13 19.66
C ALA A 101 -7.36 35.60 18.20
N GLU A 102 -6.98 36.44 17.24
CA GLU A 102 -6.83 36.02 15.83
C GLU A 102 -5.72 34.98 15.68
N ALA A 103 -4.60 35.15 16.38
CA ALA A 103 -3.53 34.16 16.42
C ALA A 103 -4.06 32.79 16.89
N LEU A 104 -4.87 32.72 17.94
CA LEU A 104 -5.42 31.43 18.43
C LEU A 104 -6.29 30.70 17.40
N VAL A 105 -6.93 31.41 16.47
CA VAL A 105 -7.73 30.80 15.39
C VAL A 105 -6.84 29.94 14.49
N THR A 106 -5.57 30.31 14.26
CA THR A 106 -4.66 29.52 13.42
C THR A 106 -4.35 28.15 14.04
N THR A 107 -4.25 28.08 15.37
CA THR A 107 -4.08 26.78 16.07
C THR A 107 -5.31 25.92 15.93
N VAL A 108 -6.51 26.50 16.10
CA VAL A 108 -7.76 25.77 15.91
C VAL A 108 -7.85 25.22 14.47
N ALA A 109 -7.47 26.02 13.47
CA ALA A 109 -7.41 25.58 12.08
C ALA A 109 -6.41 24.41 11.87
N GLY A 110 -5.21 24.49 12.45
CA GLY A 110 -4.22 23.41 12.40
C GLY A 110 -4.72 22.10 13.02
N LEU A 111 -5.41 22.19 14.16
CA LEU A 111 -6.02 21.03 14.83
C LEU A 111 -7.22 20.46 14.03
N ALA A 112 -8.01 21.32 13.40
CA ALA A 112 -9.13 20.92 12.55
C ALA A 112 -8.68 20.07 11.35
N VAL A 113 -7.45 20.25 10.87
CA VAL A 113 -6.85 19.39 9.83
C VAL A 113 -6.16 18.16 10.44
N ALA A 114 -5.47 18.32 11.57
CA ALA A 114 -4.70 17.24 12.18
C ALA A 114 -5.57 16.09 12.69
N VAL A 115 -6.68 16.40 13.37
CA VAL A 115 -7.54 15.38 14.01
C VAL A 115 -8.16 14.43 12.98
N PRO A 116 -8.81 14.90 11.89
CA PRO A 116 -9.31 14.01 10.85
C PRO A 116 -8.21 13.22 10.15
N SER A 117 -7.04 13.83 9.93
CA SER A 117 -5.91 13.17 9.25
C SER A 117 -5.37 11.98 10.05
N VAL A 118 -5.18 12.15 11.36
CA VAL A 118 -4.72 11.07 12.26
C VAL A 118 -5.79 9.97 12.39
N MET A 119 -7.07 10.34 12.47
CA MET A 119 -8.16 9.37 12.52
C MET A 119 -8.23 8.52 11.24
N ALA A 120 -8.12 9.16 10.08
CA ALA A 120 -8.08 8.48 8.79
C ALA A 120 -6.85 7.57 8.68
N TYR A 121 -5.66 8.05 9.07
CA TYR A 121 -4.44 7.25 9.09
C TYR A 121 -4.62 5.94 9.87
N ASN A 122 -5.11 6.03 11.10
CA ASN A 122 -5.32 4.86 11.96
C ASN A 122 -6.34 3.88 11.36
N LEU A 123 -7.41 4.40 10.76
CA LEU A 123 -8.43 3.57 10.11
C LEU A 123 -7.87 2.83 8.90
N PHE A 124 -7.16 3.54 8.01
CA PHE A 124 -6.63 2.95 6.79
C PHE A 124 -5.46 2.00 7.04
N VAL A 125 -4.59 2.27 8.02
CA VAL A 125 -3.49 1.36 8.35
C VAL A 125 -4.03 0.03 8.89
N ASN A 126 -5.08 0.06 9.72
CA ASN A 126 -5.74 -1.14 10.22
C ASN A 126 -6.43 -1.91 9.09
N ARG A 127 -7.16 -1.22 8.21
CA ARG A 127 -7.82 -1.85 7.06
C ARG A 127 -6.82 -2.48 6.09
N LEU A 128 -5.71 -1.78 5.81
CA LEU A 128 -4.64 -2.32 4.97
C LEU A 128 -4.02 -3.58 5.58
N GLY A 129 -3.82 -3.61 6.90
CA GLY A 129 -3.32 -4.79 7.60
C GLY A 129 -4.26 -5.99 7.50
N LEU A 130 -5.57 -5.78 7.66
CA LEU A 130 -6.57 -6.84 7.48
C LEU A 130 -6.57 -7.36 6.03
N PHE A 131 -6.62 -6.45 5.06
CA PHE A 131 -6.62 -6.81 3.63
C PHE A 131 -5.33 -7.55 3.20
N ALA A 132 -4.16 -7.09 3.64
CA ALA A 132 -2.90 -7.77 3.39
C ALA A 132 -2.89 -9.18 4.02
N GLY A 133 -3.42 -9.32 5.24
CA GLY A 133 -3.55 -10.62 5.89
C GLY A 133 -4.47 -11.59 5.13
N GLU A 134 -5.58 -11.11 4.57
CA GLU A 134 -6.47 -11.92 3.71
C GLU A 134 -5.76 -12.39 2.44
N LEU A 135 -5.00 -11.50 1.78
CA LEU A 135 -4.20 -11.83 0.60
C LEU A 135 -3.10 -12.86 0.91
N GLU A 136 -2.38 -12.70 2.03
CA GLU A 136 -1.39 -13.66 2.49
C GLU A 136 -2.02 -15.03 2.78
N GLY A 137 -3.18 -15.05 3.46
CA GLY A 137 -3.93 -16.27 3.72
C GLY A 137 -4.36 -16.99 2.45
N PHE A 138 -4.91 -16.26 1.48
CA PHE A 138 -5.29 -16.80 0.18
C PHE A 138 -4.09 -17.38 -0.59
N ALA A 139 -2.94 -16.68 -0.60
CA ALA A 139 -1.72 -17.18 -1.21
C ALA A 139 -1.29 -18.51 -0.57
N GLN A 140 -1.31 -18.62 0.77
CA GLN A 140 -0.98 -19.87 1.46
C GLN A 140 -1.97 -21.00 1.15
N GLU A 141 -3.26 -20.70 1.01
CA GLU A 141 -4.28 -21.69 0.64
C GLU A 141 -4.06 -22.23 -0.78
N ILE A 142 -3.74 -21.37 -1.76
CA ILE A 142 -3.34 -21.78 -3.11
C ILE A 142 -2.12 -22.70 -3.05
N ILE A 143 -1.07 -22.29 -2.36
CA ILE A 143 0.16 -23.07 -2.23
C ILE A 143 -0.14 -24.43 -1.57
N GLY A 144 -0.96 -24.44 -0.52
CA GLY A 144 -1.35 -25.65 0.20
C GLY A 144 -2.19 -26.60 -0.66
N THR A 145 -3.06 -26.06 -1.51
CA THR A 145 -3.88 -26.84 -2.45
C THR A 145 -3.02 -27.41 -3.58
N MET A 146 -2.15 -26.60 -4.18
CA MET A 146 -1.24 -27.04 -5.25
C MET A 146 -0.21 -28.05 -4.76
N ALA A 147 0.29 -27.92 -3.52
CA ALA A 147 1.17 -28.92 -2.90
C ALA A 147 0.44 -30.24 -2.60
N ARG A 148 -0.89 -30.19 -2.38
CA ARG A 148 -1.74 -31.35 -2.14
C ARG A 148 -2.18 -32.03 -3.44
N GLU A 149 -2.45 -31.28 -4.50
CA GLU A 149 -2.87 -31.79 -5.82
C GLU A 149 -1.68 -32.24 -6.67
N GLY A 150 -0.59 -31.48 -6.67
CA GLY A 150 0.67 -31.82 -7.33
C GLY A 150 1.57 -32.74 -6.51
N ARG A 151 0.97 -33.47 -5.57
CA ARG A 151 1.54 -34.29 -4.50
C ARG A 151 2.99 -34.73 -4.69
N LEU A 152 3.75 -34.56 -3.60
CA LEU A 152 4.64 -35.61 -3.11
C LEU A 152 4.06 -37.03 -3.35
#